data_AF-A0A2V8LN88-F1
#
_entry.id   AF-A0A2V8LN88-F1
#
_cell.length_a   1.000
_cell.length_b   1.000
_cell.length_c   1.000
_cell.angle_alpha   90.00
_cell.angle_beta   90.00
_cell.angle_gamma   90.00
#
_symmetry.space_group_name_H-M   'P 1'
#
loop_
_entity.id
_entity.type
_entity.pdbx_description
1 polymer ?
#
loop_
_entity_poly.entity_id
_entity_poly.type
_entity_poly.pdbx_seq_one_letter_code
_entity_poly.pdbx_strand_id
1 'polypeptide(L)' 'MNWSKFFSMDGYAFYVWGSYALALVAMCGEVLLVVRRKKTLKRQLQNFSK' A
#
# COMPACT_ATOMS: atom_id res chain seq x y z
N MET A 1 -18.63 19.82 -7.95
CA MET A 1 -17.26 19.86 -8.50
C MET A 1 -16.99 18.53 -9.20
N ASN A 2 -16.61 18.57 -10.48
CA ASN A 2 -16.82 17.48 -11.44
C ASN A 2 -15.68 16.43 -11.39
N TRP A 3 -15.59 15.67 -10.30
CA TRP A 3 -14.62 14.58 -10.13
C TRP A 3 -14.73 13.52 -11.25
N SER A 4 -15.94 13.29 -11.77
CA SER A 4 -16.17 12.38 -12.91
C SER A 4 -15.41 12.78 -14.17
N LYS A 5 -15.28 14.09 -14.50
CA LYS A 5 -14.47 14.53 -15.66
C LYS A 5 -12.97 14.27 -15.51
N PHE A 6 -12.44 14.26 -14.29
CA PHE A 6 -11.02 13.95 -14.06
C PHE A 6 -10.69 12.47 -14.32
N PHE A 7 -11.64 11.57 -14.04
CA PHE A 7 -11.48 10.14 -14.34
C PHE A 7 -11.85 9.81 -15.80
N SER A 8 -12.76 10.58 -16.41
CA SER A 8 -13.22 10.39 -17.79
C SER A 8 -12.43 11.19 -18.84
N MET A 9 -11.19 11.58 -18.58
CA MET A 9 -10.26 12.06 -19.62
C MET A 9 -9.70 10.86 -20.41
N ASP A 10 -10.55 10.17 -21.16
CA ASP A 10 -10.28 9.29 -22.33
C ASP A 10 -8.89 8.60 -22.45
N GLY A 11 -8.29 8.14 -21.34
CA GLY A 11 -7.03 7.39 -21.33
C GLY A 11 -5.89 7.95 -20.45
N TYR A 12 -5.85 9.24 -20.14
CA TYR A 12 -4.74 9.84 -19.36
C TYR A 12 -4.85 9.57 -17.85
N ALA A 13 -6.07 9.47 -17.32
CA ALA A 13 -6.29 9.18 -15.91
C ALA A 13 -5.64 7.85 -15.50
N PHE A 14 -5.68 6.84 -16.36
CA PHE A 14 -5.06 5.54 -16.11
C PHE A 14 -3.53 5.59 -16.03
N TYR A 15 -2.87 6.47 -16.81
CA TYR A 15 -1.41 6.64 -16.73
C TYR A 15 -0.98 7.28 -15.42
N VAL A 16 -1.65 8.38 -15.03
CA VAL A 16 -1.36 9.08 -13.77
C VAL A 16 -1.66 8.16 -12.60
N TRP A 17 -2.87 7.60 -12.54
CA TRP A 17 -3.25 6.70 -11.47
C TRP A 17 -2.44 5.39 -11.46
N GLY A 18 -1.97 4.90 -12.61
CA GLY A 18 -1.09 3.74 -12.70
C GLY A 18 0.26 3.97 -12.03
N SER A 19 0.94 5.07 -12.32
CA SER A 19 2.22 5.41 -11.66
C SER A 19 2.04 5.67 -10.15
N TYR A 20 0.97 6.36 -9.76
CA TYR A 20 0.64 6.58 -8.34
C TYR A 20 0.26 5.29 -7.62
N ALA A 21 -0.51 4.41 -8.25
CA ALA A 21 -0.84 3.09 -7.71
C ALA A 21 0.41 2.23 -7.56
N LEU A 22 1.34 2.25 -8.53
CA LEU A 22 2.59 1.51 -8.44
C LEU A 22 3.46 2.00 -7.27
N ALA A 23 3.58 3.32 -7.11
CA ALA A 23 4.28 3.91 -5.98
C ALA A 23 3.60 3.56 -4.64
N LEU A 24 2.27 3.60 -4.57
CA LEU A 24 1.49 3.25 -3.39
C LEU A 24 1.62 1.76 -3.05
N VAL A 25 1.63 0.88 -4.06
CA VAL A 25 1.86 -0.57 -3.89
C VAL A 25 3.28 -0.83 -3.38
N ALA A 26 4.29 -0.15 -3.91
CA ALA A 26 5.67 -0.27 -3.42
C ALA A 26 5.77 0.17 -1.95
N MET A 27 5.20 1.33 -1.61
CA MET A 27 5.17 1.86 -0.25
C MET A 27 4.41 0.93 0.71
N CYS A 28 3.22 0.47 0.34
CA CYS A 28 2.44 -0.50 1.12
C CYS A 28 3.18 -1.83 1.26
N GLY A 29 3.88 -2.29 0.22
CA GLY A 29 4.69 -3.51 0.24
C GLY A 29 5.77 -3.43 1.32
N GLU A 30 6.54 -2.36 1.34
CA GLU A 30 7.57 -2.13 2.37
C GLU A 30 6.98 -2.06 3.78
N VAL A 31 5.90 -1.30 3.96
CA VAL A 31 5.19 -1.18 5.26
C VAL A 31 4.67 -2.54 5.73
N LEU A 32 4.06 -3.33 4.84
CA LEU A 32 3.59 -4.67 5.16
C LEU A 32 4.76 -5.59 5.55
N LEU A 33 5.89 -5.52 4.86
CA LEU A 33 7.06 -6.35 5.15
C LEU A 33 7.66 -6.00 6.52
N VAL A 34 7.75 -4.71 6.86
CA VAL A 34 8.17 -4.22 8.17
C VAL A 34 7.19 -4.64 9.27
N VAL A 35 5.89 -4.50 9.05
CA VAL A 35 4.85 -4.89 10.02
C VAL A 35 4.85 -6.41 10.23
N ARG A 36 5.00 -7.20 9.16
CA ARG A 36 5.10 -8.66 9.24
C ARG A 36 6.32 -9.10 10.05
N ARG A 37 7.49 -8.48 9.83
CA ARG A 37 8.70 -8.71 10.65
C ARG A 37 8.47 -8.40 12.12
N LYS A 38 7.86 -7.25 12.44
CA LYS A 38 7.53 -6.89 13.83
C LYS A 38 6.56 -7.87 14.49
N LYS A 39 5.60 -8.40 13.72
CA LYS A 39 4.64 -9.39 14.22
C LYS A 39 5.32 -10.72 14.56
N THR A 40 6.31 -11.14 13.80
CA THR A 40 7.11 -12.36 14.09
C THR A 40 7.87 -12.23 15.41
N LEU A 41 8.55 -11.09 15.65
CA LEU A 41 9.30 -10.87 16.90
C LEU A 41 8.38 -10.77 18.12
N LYS A 42 7.24 -10.07 18.01
CA LYS A 42 6.25 -10.02 19.09
C LYS A 42 5.69 -11.39 19.42
N ARG A 43 5.45 -12.22 18.40
CA ARG A 43 4.92 -13.58 18.58
C ARG A 43 5.94 -14.50 19.26
N GLN A 44 7.23 -14.30 19.03
CA GLN A 44 8.29 -15.04 19.73
C GLN A 44 8.42 -14.61 21.20
N LEU A 45 8.35 -13.31 21.49
CA LEU A 45 8.37 -12.82 22.88
C LEU A 45 7.13 -13.25 23.68
N GLN A 46 5.94 -13.24 23.07
CA GLN A 46 4.72 -13.71 23.72
C GLN A 46 4.74 -15.21 24.02
N ASN A 47 5.41 -16.02 23.19
CA ASN A 47 5.54 -17.46 23.43
C ASN A 47 6.55 -17.80 24.54
N PHE A 48 7.48 -16.90 24.86
CA PHE A 48 8.47 -17.13 25.92
C PHE A 48 8.01 -16.64 27.29
N SER A 49 6.97 -15.80 27.34
CA SER A 49 6.38 -15.27 28.58
C SER A 49 5.14 -16.06 29.04
N LYS A 50 4.94 -17.27 28.51
CA LYS A 50 3.87 -18.19 28.90
C LYS A 50 4.48 -19.50 29.37
#